data_AF-A0A8T0K5F6-F1
#
_entry.id   AF-A0A8T0K5F6-F1
#
_cell.length_a   1.000
_cell.length_b   1.000
_cell.length_c   1.000
_cell.angle_alpha   90.00
_cell.angle_beta   90.00
_cell.angle_gamma   90.00
#
_symmetry.space_group_name_H-M   'P 1'
#
loop_
_entity.id
_entity.type
_entity.pdbx_description
1 polymer ?
#
loop_
_entity_poly.entity_id
_entity_poly.type
_entity_poly.pdbx_seq_one_letter_code
_entity_poly.pdbx_strand_id
1 'polypeptide(L)'
;MTEEEASNMAYEHAARASVNMANAADRKKTATFAELQAFQEKLDSAIKSNEELTLRKNKELVIERDNLLIERDSLRGKMQKLDEENKFLGEEVINEHVLGFNQTIAQCNLFYQVPLDDPHYDVMKTVVKGELLPLTSVPETVALIASSAKPQHNIG
;
A
#
# COMPACT_ATOMS: atom_id res chain seq x y z
N MET A 1 -62.39 4.41 75.48
CA MET A 1 -62.21 3.72 74.20
C MET A 1 -62.85 2.36 74.34
N THR A 2 -63.91 2.11 73.56
CA THR A 2 -64.58 0.80 73.55
C THR A 2 -63.81 -0.17 72.67
N GLU A 3 -64.01 -1.48 72.86
CA GLU A 3 -63.40 -2.52 72.04
C GLU A 3 -63.78 -2.39 70.56
N GLU A 4 -65.00 -1.93 70.28
CA GLU A 4 -65.50 -1.64 68.95
C GLU A 4 -64.76 -0.47 68.27
N GLU A 5 -64.48 0.61 69.00
CA GLU A 5 -63.69 1.75 68.49
C GLU A 5 -62.26 1.34 68.15
N ALA A 6 -61.62 0.51 69.00
CA ALA A 6 -60.28 0.00 68.76
C ALA A 6 -60.24 -0.94 67.53
N SER A 7 -61.23 -1.82 67.40
CA SER A 7 -61.38 -2.71 66.24
C SER A 7 -61.60 -1.93 64.94
N ASN A 8 -62.45 -0.90 64.97
CA ASN A 8 -62.72 -0.07 63.79
C ASN A 8 -61.48 0.73 63.36
N MET A 9 -60.72 1.31 64.29
CA MET A 9 -59.45 1.98 63.99
C MET A 9 -58.41 1.02 63.40
N ALA A 10 -58.29 -0.19 63.95
CA ALA A 10 -57.37 -1.21 63.41
C ALA A 10 -57.73 -1.58 61.96
N TYR A 11 -59.03 -1.70 61.65
CA TYR A 11 -59.51 -1.94 60.30
C TYR A 11 -59.17 -0.79 59.33
N GLU A 12 -59.41 0.46 59.73
CA GLU A 12 -59.03 1.62 58.90
C GLU A 12 -57.52 1.71 58.65
N HIS A 13 -56.71 1.42 59.67
CA HIS A 13 -55.26 1.39 59.52
C HIS A 13 -54.80 0.30 58.56
N ALA A 14 -55.37 -0.91 58.66
CA ALA A 14 -55.08 -2.01 57.74
C ALA A 14 -55.49 -1.69 56.28
N ALA A 15 -56.64 -1.04 56.09
CA ALA A 15 -57.10 -0.59 54.78
C ALA A 15 -56.16 0.47 54.18
N ARG A 16 -55.77 1.49 54.96
CA ARG A 16 -54.83 2.54 54.53
C ARG A 16 -53.44 1.97 54.22
N ALA A 17 -52.95 1.05 55.03
CA ALA A 17 -51.68 0.38 54.79
C ALA A 17 -51.70 -0.41 53.47
N SER A 18 -52.78 -1.14 53.19
CA SER A 18 -52.97 -1.87 51.93
C SER A 18 -52.97 -0.94 50.71
N VAL A 19 -53.69 0.18 50.78
CA VAL A 19 -53.71 1.18 49.70
C VAL A 19 -52.33 1.81 49.48
N ASN A 20 -51.60 2.14 50.55
CA ASN A 20 -50.26 2.70 50.43
C ASN A 20 -49.26 1.72 49.79
N MET A 21 -49.36 0.42 50.14
CA MET A 21 -48.53 -0.62 49.51
C MET A 21 -48.86 -0.79 48.02
N ALA A 22 -50.14 -0.80 47.65
CA ALA A 22 -50.56 -0.84 46.26
C ALA A 22 -50.03 0.37 45.47
N ASN A 23 -50.21 1.59 46.01
CA ASN A 23 -49.69 2.80 45.39
C ASN A 23 -48.15 2.80 45.27
N ALA A 24 -47.44 2.27 46.26
CA ALA A 24 -45.98 2.15 46.19
C ALA A 24 -45.54 1.13 45.13
N ALA A 25 -46.26 0.02 44.99
CA ALA A 25 -46.00 -0.97 43.95
C ALA A 25 -46.27 -0.39 42.55
N ASP A 26 -47.37 0.33 42.36
CA ASP A 26 -47.69 0.99 41.09
C ASP A 26 -46.66 2.05 40.71
N ARG A 27 -46.20 2.87 41.66
CA ARG A 27 -45.12 3.85 41.42
C ARG A 27 -43.80 3.18 41.03
N LYS A 28 -43.45 2.06 41.65
CA LYS A 28 -42.27 1.29 41.25
C LYS A 28 -42.43 0.74 39.83
N LYS A 29 -43.60 0.20 39.50
CA LYS A 29 -43.90 -0.32 38.17
C LYS A 29 -43.79 0.78 37.11
N THR A 30 -44.37 1.97 37.34
CA THR A 30 -44.27 3.08 36.39
C THR A 30 -42.84 3.59 36.22
N ALA A 31 -42.07 3.68 37.30
CA ALA A 31 -40.65 4.04 37.23
C ALA A 31 -39.84 3.02 36.40
N THR A 32 -40.01 1.73 36.66
CA THR A 32 -39.31 0.68 35.89
C THR A 32 -39.72 0.67 34.42
N PHE A 33 -40.98 0.97 34.10
CA PHE A 33 -41.43 1.07 32.71
C PHE A 33 -40.81 2.27 32.00
N ALA A 34 -40.72 3.43 32.68
CA ALA A 34 -40.07 4.62 32.13
C ALA A 34 -38.57 4.38 31.89
N GLU A 35 -37.88 3.70 32.80
CA GLU A 35 -36.47 3.31 32.61
C GLU A 35 -36.28 2.35 31.45
N LEU A 36 -37.16 1.35 31.31
CA LEU A 36 -37.14 0.39 30.20
C LEU A 36 -37.36 1.10 28.86
N GLN A 37 -38.31 2.03 28.80
CA GLN A 37 -38.56 2.84 27.61
C GLN A 37 -37.35 3.72 27.26
N ALA A 38 -36.74 4.40 28.24
CA ALA A 38 -35.54 5.20 28.02
C ALA A 38 -34.35 4.35 27.56
N PHE A 39 -34.22 3.12 28.04
CA PHE A 39 -33.21 2.18 27.56
C PHE A 39 -33.48 1.73 26.12
N GLN A 40 -34.74 1.47 25.77
CA GLN A 40 -35.14 1.12 24.41
C GLN A 40 -34.79 2.24 23.43
N GLU A 41 -35.12 3.49 23.75
CA GLU A 41 -34.81 4.65 22.91
C GLU A 41 -33.30 4.84 22.70
N LYS A 42 -32.50 4.60 23.76
CA LYS A 42 -31.03 4.62 23.66
C LYS A 42 -30.50 3.50 22.78
N LEU A 43 -31.05 2.30 22.88
CA LEU A 43 -30.66 1.17 22.06
C LEU A 43 -30.96 1.46 20.58
N ASP A 44 -32.15 1.94 20.26
CA ASP A 44 -32.55 2.27 18.90
C ASP A 44 -31.67 3.40 18.31
N SER A 45 -31.35 4.40 19.12
CA SER A 45 -30.42 5.47 18.74
C SER A 45 -29.01 4.94 18.48
N ALA A 46 -28.50 4.05 19.34
CA ALA A 46 -27.19 3.44 19.18
C ALA A 46 -27.10 2.54 17.94
N ILE A 47 -28.16 1.76 17.66
CA ILE A 47 -28.26 0.94 16.44
C ILE A 47 -28.17 1.83 15.21
N LYS A 48 -29.00 2.89 15.15
CA LYS A 48 -29.02 3.82 14.01
C LYS A 48 -27.67 4.51 13.80
N SER A 49 -27.02 4.94 14.89
CA SER A 49 -25.69 5.54 14.82
C SER A 49 -24.64 4.56 14.30
N ASN A 50 -24.70 3.29 14.74
CA ASN A 50 -23.78 2.26 14.30
C ASN A 50 -23.97 1.89 12.82
N GLU A 51 -25.22 1.85 12.34
CA GLU A 51 -25.55 1.66 10.92
C GLU A 51 -24.97 2.80 10.06
N GLU A 52 -25.12 4.05 10.51
CA GLU A 52 -24.56 5.22 9.81
C GLU A 52 -23.03 5.17 9.76
N LEU A 53 -22.38 4.86 10.89
CA LEU A 53 -20.93 4.72 10.97
C LEU A 53 -20.41 3.60 10.06
N THR A 54 -21.10 2.46 10.04
CA THR A 54 -20.78 1.34 9.16
C THR A 54 -20.90 1.74 7.69
N LEU A 55 -21.96 2.45 7.33
CA LEU A 55 -22.15 2.95 5.97
C LEU A 55 -21.06 3.95 5.57
N ARG A 56 -20.70 4.90 6.45
CA ARG A 56 -19.64 5.88 6.20
C ARG A 56 -18.29 5.19 5.99
N LYS A 57 -17.92 4.30 6.90
CA LYS A 57 -16.66 3.54 6.81
C LYS A 57 -16.58 2.71 5.54
N ASN A 58 -17.68 2.05 5.15
CA ASN A 58 -17.72 1.29 3.91
C ASN A 58 -17.54 2.17 2.67
N LYS A 59 -18.12 3.38 2.65
CA LYS A 59 -17.92 4.33 1.55
C LYS A 59 -16.45 4.79 1.46
N GLU A 60 -15.84 5.13 2.59
CA GLU A 60 -14.43 5.51 2.66
C GLU A 60 -13.51 4.40 2.16
N LEU A 61 -13.73 3.16 2.62
CA LEU A 61 -12.97 1.99 2.17
C LEU A 61 -13.14 1.70 0.67
N VAL A 62 -14.33 1.94 0.10
CA VAL A 62 -14.56 1.79 -1.34
C VAL A 62 -13.76 2.82 -2.13
N ILE A 63 -13.76 4.09 -1.69
CA ILE A 63 -13.00 5.16 -2.35
C ILE A 63 -11.49 4.87 -2.29
N GLU A 64 -10.99 4.46 -1.12
CA GLU A 64 -9.58 4.11 -0.95
C GLU A 64 -9.20 2.93 -1.85
N ARG A 65 -10.04 1.88 -1.90
CA ARG A 65 -9.83 0.73 -2.77
C ARG A 65 -9.80 1.12 -4.25
N ASP A 66 -10.68 2.01 -4.70
CA ASP A 66 -10.70 2.47 -6.09
C ASP A 66 -9.44 3.28 -6.44
N ASN A 67 -8.97 4.15 -5.54
CA ASN A 67 -7.72 4.89 -5.73
C ASN A 67 -6.50 3.95 -5.83
N LEU A 68 -6.42 2.95 -4.95
CA LEU A 68 -5.35 1.94 -5.00
C LEU A 68 -5.39 1.10 -6.27
N LEU A 69 -6.59 0.80 -6.81
CA LEU A 69 -6.71 0.11 -8.10
C LEU A 69 -6.15 0.95 -9.25
N ILE A 70 -6.46 2.26 -9.28
CA ILE A 70 -5.93 3.19 -10.28
C ILE A 70 -4.39 3.25 -10.21
N GLU A 71 -3.83 3.37 -9.01
CA GLU A 71 -2.38 3.39 -8.82
C GLU A 71 -1.72 2.09 -9.27
N ARG A 72 -2.27 0.94 -8.86
CA ARG A 72 -1.80 -0.39 -9.28
C ARG A 72 -1.77 -0.52 -10.79
N ASP A 73 -2.82 -0.07 -11.49
CA ASP A 73 -2.92 -0.18 -12.94
C ASP A 73 -1.94 0.75 -13.64
N SER A 74 -1.71 1.96 -13.10
CA SER A 74 -0.66 2.86 -13.56
C SER A 74 0.74 2.25 -13.43
N LEU A 75 1.05 1.65 -12.27
CA LEU A 75 2.33 0.99 -12.01
C LEU A 75 2.52 -0.23 -12.92
N ARG A 76 1.47 -1.01 -13.14
CA ARG A 76 1.49 -2.15 -14.06
C ARG A 76 1.81 -1.71 -15.48
N GLY A 77 1.21 -0.62 -15.96
CA GLY A 77 1.50 -0.07 -17.28
C GLY A 77 2.95 0.41 -17.41
N LYS A 78 3.49 1.08 -16.39
CA LYS A 78 4.91 1.48 -16.37
C LYS A 78 5.85 0.27 -16.39
N MET A 79 5.54 -0.77 -15.61
CA MET A 79 6.32 -2.00 -15.57
C MET A 79 6.34 -2.69 -16.94
N GLN A 80 5.19 -2.79 -17.62
CA GLN A 80 5.12 -3.37 -18.97
C GLN A 80 5.97 -2.59 -19.97
N LYS A 81 5.89 -1.25 -19.95
CA LYS A 81 6.71 -0.41 -20.83
C LYS A 81 8.21 -0.61 -20.60
N LEU A 82 8.64 -0.66 -19.34
CA LEU A 82 10.05 -0.90 -19.01
C LEU A 82 10.52 -2.29 -19.41
N ASP A 83 9.65 -3.30 -19.30
CA ASP A 83 9.96 -4.68 -19.73
C ASP A 83 10.15 -4.75 -21.25
N GLU A 84 9.28 -4.08 -22.02
CA GLU A 84 9.41 -3.95 -23.47
C GLU A 84 10.68 -3.20 -23.88
N GLU A 85 10.98 -2.08 -23.23
CA GLU A 85 12.19 -1.28 -23.49
C GLU A 85 13.47 -2.04 -23.14
N ASN A 86 13.52 -2.72 -22.00
CA ASN A 86 14.67 -3.55 -21.62
C ASN A 86 14.90 -4.70 -22.60
N LYS A 87 13.82 -5.33 -23.07
CA LYS A 87 13.92 -6.39 -24.09
C LYS A 87 14.47 -5.83 -25.40
N PHE A 88 13.93 -4.72 -25.87
CA PHE A 88 14.38 -4.05 -27.09
C PHE A 88 15.86 -3.67 -27.01
N LEU A 89 16.27 -3.00 -25.93
CA LEU A 89 17.66 -2.60 -25.72
C LEU A 89 18.59 -3.81 -25.62
N GLY A 90 18.13 -4.90 -24.97
CA GLY A 90 18.88 -6.15 -24.93
C GLY A 90 19.10 -6.75 -26.33
N GLU A 91 18.07 -6.75 -27.17
CA GLU A 91 18.16 -7.21 -28.56
C GLU A 91 19.06 -6.30 -29.41
N GLU A 92 18.97 -4.98 -29.25
CA GLU A 92 19.80 -4.00 -29.95
C GLU A 92 21.29 -4.15 -29.61
N VAL A 93 21.62 -4.30 -28.32
CA VAL A 93 23.01 -4.54 -27.86
C VAL A 93 23.56 -5.85 -28.42
N ILE A 94 22.77 -6.93 -28.45
CA ILE A 94 23.19 -8.20 -29.04
C ILE A 94 23.43 -8.04 -30.54
N ASN A 95 22.52 -7.39 -31.26
CA ASN A 95 22.59 -7.26 -32.71
C ASN A 95 23.75 -6.36 -33.17
N GLU A 96 23.85 -5.14 -32.64
CA GLU A 96 24.86 -4.19 -33.12
C GLU A 96 26.24 -4.51 -32.55
N HIS A 97 26.34 -4.65 -31.23
CA HIS A 97 27.65 -4.73 -30.58
C HIS A 97 28.21 -6.14 -30.62
N VAL A 98 27.43 -7.18 -30.34
CA VAL A 98 27.98 -8.55 -30.29
C VAL A 98 28.07 -9.15 -31.69
N LEU A 99 26.97 -9.19 -32.44
CA LEU A 99 26.98 -9.81 -33.77
C LEU A 99 27.80 -8.98 -34.77
N GLY A 100 27.64 -7.65 -34.78
CA GLY A 100 28.43 -6.77 -35.63
C GLY A 100 29.93 -6.90 -35.39
N PHE A 101 30.37 -6.86 -34.13
CA PHE A 101 31.78 -7.05 -33.76
C PHE A 101 32.30 -8.43 -34.18
N ASN A 102 31.58 -9.50 -33.85
CA ASN A 102 31.96 -10.86 -34.24
C ASN A 102 32.06 -11.00 -35.77
N GLN A 103 31.14 -10.38 -36.50
CA GLN A 103 31.16 -10.37 -37.96
C GLN A 103 32.38 -9.60 -38.50
N THR A 104 32.75 -8.47 -37.91
CA THR A 104 33.97 -7.73 -38.27
C THR A 104 35.24 -8.54 -37.98
N ILE A 105 35.36 -9.15 -36.80
CA ILE A 105 36.52 -10.00 -36.45
C ILE A 105 36.62 -11.20 -37.41
N ALA A 106 35.49 -11.83 -37.76
CA ALA A 106 35.45 -12.90 -38.76
C ALA A 106 35.94 -12.44 -40.15
N GLN A 107 35.55 -11.23 -40.58
CA GLN A 107 36.07 -10.63 -41.83
C GLN A 107 37.58 -10.36 -41.73
N CYS A 108 38.06 -9.83 -40.61
CA CYS A 108 39.48 -9.59 -40.41
C CYS A 108 40.31 -10.88 -40.44
N ASN A 109 39.81 -11.97 -39.84
CA ASN A 109 40.44 -13.27 -39.95
C ASN A 109 40.53 -13.74 -41.41
N LEU A 110 39.43 -13.61 -42.17
CA LEU A 110 39.39 -14.04 -43.57
C LEU A 110 40.39 -13.28 -44.46
N PHE A 111 40.47 -11.95 -44.33
CA PHE A 111 41.31 -11.13 -45.20
C PHE A 111 42.74 -10.93 -44.71
N TYR A 112 42.96 -10.97 -43.39
CA TYR A 112 44.22 -10.58 -42.76
C TYR A 112 44.78 -11.61 -41.77
N GLN A 113 44.13 -12.77 -41.60
CA GLN A 113 44.56 -13.85 -40.70
C GLN A 113 44.67 -13.41 -39.22
N VAL A 114 43.81 -12.46 -38.83
CA VAL A 114 43.64 -12.06 -37.42
C VAL A 114 43.02 -13.23 -36.64
N PRO A 115 43.59 -13.66 -35.49
CA PRO A 115 43.01 -14.72 -34.65
C PRO A 115 41.56 -14.43 -34.25
N LEU A 116 40.74 -15.46 -34.00
CA LEU A 116 39.34 -15.27 -33.56
C LEU A 116 39.17 -15.36 -32.04
N ASP A 117 40.17 -15.90 -31.36
CA ASP A 117 40.17 -16.30 -29.97
C ASP A 117 41.15 -15.47 -29.12
N ASP A 118 41.57 -14.30 -29.62
CA ASP A 118 42.42 -13.38 -28.86
C ASP A 118 41.65 -12.88 -27.61
N PRO A 119 42.21 -13.05 -26.39
CA PRO A 119 41.59 -12.56 -25.16
C PRO A 119 41.26 -11.06 -25.17
N HIS A 120 41.96 -10.25 -25.98
CA HIS A 120 41.71 -8.82 -26.11
C HIS A 120 40.42 -8.48 -26.86
N TYR A 121 39.75 -9.45 -27.48
CA TYR A 121 38.42 -9.29 -28.09
C TYR A 121 37.26 -9.54 -27.13
N ASP A 122 37.55 -9.91 -25.88
CA ASP A 122 36.52 -10.09 -24.86
C ASP A 122 35.90 -8.75 -24.46
N VAL A 123 34.68 -8.48 -24.98
CA VAL A 123 33.90 -7.26 -24.70
C VAL A 123 33.54 -7.07 -23.23
N MET A 124 33.68 -8.11 -22.40
CA MET A 124 33.49 -8.02 -20.95
C MET A 124 34.74 -7.56 -20.21
N LYS A 125 35.82 -7.25 -20.94
CA LYS A 125 37.07 -6.72 -20.41
C LYS A 125 37.37 -5.36 -21.02
N THR A 126 38.16 -4.56 -20.30
CA THR A 126 38.65 -3.27 -20.75
C THR A 126 40.13 -3.12 -20.41
N VAL A 127 40.81 -2.23 -21.11
CA VAL A 127 42.25 -1.99 -20.91
C VAL A 127 42.42 -0.80 -19.97
N VAL A 128 42.93 -1.06 -18.76
CA VAL A 128 43.26 -0.03 -17.77
C VAL A 128 44.77 -0.05 -17.57
N LYS A 129 45.44 1.08 -17.85
CA LYS A 129 46.91 1.21 -17.73
C LYS A 129 47.70 0.13 -18.49
N GLY A 130 47.16 -0.35 -19.61
CA GLY A 130 47.81 -1.38 -20.43
C GLY A 130 47.53 -2.82 -19.99
N GLU A 131 46.77 -3.03 -18.91
CA GLU A 131 46.34 -4.36 -18.47
C GLU A 131 44.87 -4.61 -18.83
N LEU A 132 44.57 -5.82 -19.30
CA LEU A 132 43.22 -6.25 -19.64
C LEU A 132 42.49 -6.77 -18.40
N LEU A 133 41.46 -6.05 -17.96
CA LEU A 133 40.73 -6.32 -16.71
C LEU A 133 39.23 -6.54 -16.98
N PRO A 134 38.54 -7.40 -16.20
CA PRO A 134 37.08 -7.52 -16.26
C PRO A 134 36.39 -6.18 -15.97
N LEU A 135 35.34 -5.84 -16.71
CA LEU A 135 34.56 -4.60 -16.49
C LEU A 135 34.04 -4.47 -15.05
N THR A 136 33.68 -5.58 -14.41
CA THR A 136 33.21 -5.61 -13.02
C THR A 136 34.26 -5.21 -11.99
N SER A 137 35.54 -5.20 -12.37
CA SER A 137 36.66 -4.83 -11.50
C SER A 137 37.06 -3.35 -11.61
N VAL A 138 36.49 -2.62 -12.56
CA VAL A 138 36.77 -1.18 -12.76
C VAL A 138 35.80 -0.36 -11.90
N PRO A 139 36.30 0.46 -10.96
CA PRO A 139 35.44 1.37 -10.21
C PRO A 139 34.76 2.37 -11.16
N GLU A 140 33.45 2.60 -11.00
CA GLU A 140 32.60 3.45 -11.87
C GLU A 140 33.16 4.85 -12.14
N THR A 141 34.08 5.34 -11.29
CA THR A 141 34.63 6.70 -11.34
C THR A 141 35.66 6.93 -12.46
N VAL A 142 36.24 5.89 -13.08
CA VAL A 142 37.37 6.07 -14.03
C VAL A 142 36.92 6.32 -15.48
N ALA A 143 35.63 6.14 -15.81
CA ALA A 143 35.12 6.21 -17.19
C ALA A 143 35.09 7.63 -17.82
N LEU A 144 35.43 8.69 -17.09
CA LEU A 144 35.30 10.08 -17.56
C LEU A 144 36.59 10.74 -18.10
N ILE A 145 37.72 10.03 -18.17
CA ILE A 145 39.00 10.66 -18.54
C ILE A 145 39.68 9.95 -19.71
N ALA A 146 39.05 9.99 -20.89
CA ALA A 146 39.74 9.73 -22.16
C ALA A 146 39.41 10.84 -23.18
N SER A 147 40.19 11.92 -23.07
CA SER A 147 40.52 12.94 -24.08
C SER A 147 39.40 13.67 -24.84
N SER A 148 38.86 14.72 -24.21
CA SER A 148 38.58 15.97 -24.92
C SER A 148 39.85 16.83 -24.90
N ALA A 149 40.76 16.64 -25.86
CA ALA A 149 41.88 17.53 -26.09
C ALA A 149 41.61 18.34 -27.37
N LYS A 150 41.27 19.63 -27.20
CA LYS A 150 41.13 20.60 -28.30
C LYS A 150 42.40 20.68 -29.13
N PRO A 151 42.34 20.71 -30.48
CA PRO A 151 43.47 21.15 -31.27
C PRO A 151 43.58 22.68 -31.21
N GLN A 152 44.71 23.18 -30.70
CA GLN A 152 45.14 24.56 -30.93
C GLN A 152 45.58 24.67 -32.39
N HIS A 153 44.83 25.42 -33.18
CA HIS A 153 45.25 25.79 -34.53
C HIS A 153 46.10 27.07 -34.42
N ASN A 154 47.40 26.94 -34.68
CA ASN A 154 48.31 28.05 -34.87
C ASN A 154 48.55 28.20 -36.38
N ILE A 155 48.18 29.35 -36.97
CA ILE A 155 48.68 29.78 -38.28
C ILE A 155 48.71 31.31 -38.28
N GLY A 156 49.90 31.87 -38.55
CA GLY A 156 50.10 33.26 -39.00
C GLY A 156 50.78 34.17 -37.99
#